data_AF-A0A946ETE6-F1
#
_entry.id   AF-A0A946ETE6-F1
#
_cell.length_a   1.000
_cell.length_b   1.000
_cell.length_c   1.000
_cell.angle_alpha   90.00
_cell.angle_beta   90.00
_cell.angle_gamma   90.00
#
_symmetry.space_group_name_H-M   'P 1'
#
loop_
_entity.id
_entity.type
_entity.pdbx_description
1 polymer ?
#
loop_
_entity_poly.entity_id
_entity_poly.type
_entity_poly.pdbx_seq_one_letter_code
_entity_poly.pdbx_strand_id
1 'polypeptide(L)'
;MSAEHAHVTEVSLEEARELFGPANMSRMRTFLASVLPDDGLKRMVYICPLGGRIGHVAIESHQIYNMYREACDELVFMTNTPGEVPVNLALMELVGRYYRVVYCPDYTLLRMGFFDMEPLDLGIATLIMRSPAGVQFEYYLHCLSGAELVYFELPEALTAKRDALCQTLGMPSGARVVTVHVRDSSYFSNVHYDSSRSTSLDGYLAMITMLLERGYWVTRIGDA
;
A
#
# COMPACT_ATOMS: atom_id res chain seq x y z
N MET A 1 12.55 -5.05 20.11
CA MET A 1 11.60 -5.18 18.99
C MET A 1 12.25 -6.05 17.95
N SER A 2 11.70 -7.25 17.72
CA SER A 2 12.34 -8.28 16.91
C SER A 2 12.43 -7.85 15.44
N ALA A 3 13.65 -7.91 14.92
CA ALA A 3 14.02 -7.62 13.55
C ALA A 3 13.73 -8.84 12.65
N GLU A 4 12.46 -9.21 12.49
CA GLU A 4 12.01 -10.30 11.60
C GLU A 4 11.12 -9.77 10.44
N HIS A 5 11.48 -8.62 9.87
CA HIS A 5 10.84 -8.14 8.64
C HIS A 5 11.79 -8.28 7.45
N ALA A 6 12.51 -9.40 7.39
CA ALA A 6 13.40 -9.77 6.31
C ALA A 6 12.65 -10.56 5.23
N HIS A 7 12.63 -9.99 4.02
CA HIS A 7 12.57 -10.64 2.71
C HIS A 7 11.78 -11.95 2.56
N VAL A 8 10.61 -11.84 1.97
CA VAL A 8 10.06 -12.92 1.14
C VAL A 8 10.86 -12.95 -0.16
N THR A 9 12.07 -13.50 -0.15
CA THR A 9 12.85 -13.73 -1.38
C THR A 9 12.95 -15.17 -1.82
N GLU A 10 12.45 -16.13 -1.05
CA GLU A 10 12.23 -17.52 -1.51
C GLU A 10 11.36 -18.21 -0.45
N VAL A 11 10.09 -18.49 -0.77
CA VAL A 11 9.25 -19.35 0.09
C VAL A 11 9.38 -20.76 -0.45
N SER A 12 9.76 -21.70 0.40
CA SER A 12 9.80 -23.10 0.01
C SER A 12 8.40 -23.61 -0.37
N LEU A 13 8.33 -24.64 -1.21
CA LEU A 13 7.05 -25.28 -1.55
C LEU A 13 6.33 -25.82 -0.30
N GLU A 14 7.08 -26.20 0.74
CA GLU A 14 6.54 -26.67 2.00
C GLU A 14 5.87 -25.54 2.79
N GLU A 15 6.53 -24.40 2.93
CA GLU A 15 5.96 -23.21 3.56
C GLU A 15 4.75 -22.68 2.78
N ALA A 16 4.77 -22.73 1.45
CA ALA A 16 3.61 -22.36 0.64
C ALA A 16 2.43 -23.32 0.89
N ARG A 17 2.69 -24.64 0.97
CA ARG A 17 1.65 -25.64 1.29
C ARG A 17 1.08 -25.44 2.68
N GLU A 18 1.92 -25.10 3.66
CA GLU A 18 1.47 -24.80 5.02
C GLU A 18 0.62 -23.53 5.03
N LEU A 19 1.10 -22.46 4.37
CA LEU A 19 0.41 -21.18 4.27
C LEU A 19 -0.99 -21.31 3.67
N PHE A 20 -1.14 -22.08 2.60
CA PHE A 20 -2.43 -22.35 1.95
C PHE A 20 -3.11 -23.64 2.45
N GLY A 21 -2.63 -24.20 3.58
CA GLY A 21 -3.17 -25.41 4.16
C GLY A 21 -4.57 -25.20 4.77
N PRO A 22 -5.35 -26.29 5.01
CA PRO A 22 -6.72 -26.20 5.50
C PRO A 22 -6.89 -25.37 6.78
N ALA A 23 -5.91 -25.42 7.69
CA ALA A 23 -5.95 -24.66 8.94
C ALA A 23 -5.89 -23.13 8.69
N ASN A 24 -4.99 -22.68 7.83
CA ASN A 24 -4.82 -21.25 7.51
C ASN A 24 -5.97 -20.74 6.63
N MET A 25 -6.47 -21.55 5.69
CA MET A 25 -7.65 -21.20 4.90
C MET A 25 -8.91 -21.09 5.77
N SER A 26 -9.08 -21.99 6.75
CA SER A 26 -10.17 -21.91 7.74
C SER A 26 -10.06 -20.67 8.62
N ARG A 27 -8.83 -20.31 9.04
CA ARG A 27 -8.55 -19.06 9.78
C ARG A 27 -8.89 -17.83 8.95
N MET A 28 -8.47 -17.77 7.68
CA MET A 28 -8.81 -16.67 6.77
C MET A 28 -10.32 -16.52 6.64
N ARG A 29 -11.05 -17.61 6.38
CA ARG A 29 -12.51 -17.60 6.27
C ARG A 29 -13.16 -17.12 7.57
N THR A 30 -12.72 -17.63 8.71
CA THR A 30 -13.26 -17.26 10.04
C THR A 30 -13.00 -15.79 10.35
N PHE A 31 -11.81 -15.28 10.03
CA PHE A 31 -11.46 -13.88 10.21
C PHE A 31 -12.32 -12.98 9.32
N LEU A 32 -12.42 -13.28 8.03
CA LEU A 32 -13.25 -12.49 7.12
C LEU A 32 -14.73 -12.53 7.52
N ALA A 33 -15.25 -13.68 7.98
CA ALA A 33 -16.61 -13.78 8.48
C ALA A 33 -16.87 -12.97 9.77
N SER A 34 -15.83 -12.64 10.55
CA SER A 34 -15.99 -11.83 11.76
C SER A 34 -15.96 -10.31 11.50
N VAL A 35 -15.44 -9.89 10.35
CA VAL A 35 -15.25 -8.47 9.99
C VAL A 35 -16.10 -8.02 8.79
N LEU A 36 -16.59 -8.95 7.97
CA LEU A 36 -17.49 -8.68 6.86
C LEU A 36 -18.92 -9.03 7.26
N PRO A 37 -19.89 -8.15 6.99
CA PRO A 37 -21.30 -8.44 7.25
C PRO A 37 -21.82 -9.49 6.26
N ASP A 38 -22.75 -10.33 6.72
CA ASP A 38 -23.48 -11.27 5.86
C ASP A 38 -24.70 -10.57 5.25
N ASP A 39 -24.46 -9.82 4.18
CA ASP A 39 -25.44 -8.99 3.47
C ASP A 39 -25.62 -9.38 1.99
N GLY A 40 -25.01 -10.50 1.58
CA GLY A 40 -25.11 -11.03 0.22
C GLY A 40 -24.31 -10.28 -0.86
N LEU A 41 -23.52 -9.27 -0.50
CA LEU A 41 -22.68 -8.55 -1.47
C LEU A 41 -21.55 -9.43 -2.02
N LYS A 42 -21.32 -9.36 -3.33
CA LYS A 42 -20.17 -9.99 -3.97
C LYS A 42 -18.91 -9.20 -3.62
N ARG A 43 -18.09 -9.75 -2.72
CA ARG A 43 -16.85 -9.11 -2.24
C ARG A 43 -15.61 -9.68 -2.88
N MET A 44 -14.68 -8.80 -3.25
CA MET A 44 -13.32 -9.18 -3.62
C MET A 44 -12.31 -8.57 -2.65
N VAL A 45 -11.48 -9.43 -2.05
CA VAL A 45 -10.51 -9.05 -1.01
C VAL A 45 -9.12 -9.04 -1.59
N TYR A 46 -8.49 -7.88 -1.60
CA TYR A 46 -7.07 -7.75 -1.89
C TYR A 46 -6.27 -7.70 -0.58
N ILE A 47 -5.25 -8.54 -0.49
CA ILE A 47 -4.35 -8.62 0.67
C ILE A 47 -3.12 -7.78 0.37
N CYS A 48 -2.98 -6.64 1.05
CA CYS A 48 -1.81 -5.77 0.97
C CYS A 48 -0.88 -6.05 2.17
N PRO A 49 0.12 -6.94 2.02
CA PRO A 49 1.00 -7.32 3.13
C PRO A 49 1.97 -6.23 3.57
N LEU A 50 2.16 -5.21 2.73
CA LEU A 50 3.12 -4.12 2.94
C LEU A 50 2.42 -2.81 3.31
N GLY A 51 1.38 -2.88 4.16
CA GLY A 51 0.55 -1.73 4.58
C GLY A 51 1.34 -0.60 5.24
N GLY A 52 2.47 -0.91 5.87
CA GLY A 52 3.37 0.09 6.44
C GLY A 52 4.19 0.89 5.42
N ARG A 53 4.11 0.54 4.13
CA ARG A 53 4.88 1.21 3.08
C ARG A 53 3.95 2.07 2.22
N ILE A 54 4.12 3.39 2.28
CA ILE A 54 3.23 4.35 1.60
C ILE A 54 3.07 4.06 0.10
N GLY A 55 4.15 3.67 -0.58
CA GLY A 55 4.13 3.34 -2.01
C GLY A 55 3.26 2.13 -2.32
N HIS A 56 3.23 1.13 -1.43
CA HIS A 56 2.42 -0.07 -1.59
C HIS A 56 0.94 0.25 -1.43
N VAL A 57 0.55 0.88 -0.33
CA VAL A 57 -0.84 1.26 -0.10
C VAL A 57 -1.37 2.21 -1.19
N ALA A 58 -0.61 3.23 -1.58
CA ALA A 58 -1.08 4.22 -2.56
C ALA A 58 -1.18 3.63 -3.98
N ILE A 59 -0.17 2.88 -4.40
CA ILE A 59 -0.10 2.36 -5.77
C ILE A 59 -1.02 1.13 -5.91
N GLU A 60 -0.92 0.15 -5.02
CA GLU A 60 -1.64 -1.12 -5.18
C GLU A 60 -3.15 -0.92 -5.00
N SER A 61 -3.60 -0.06 -4.08
CA SER A 61 -5.03 0.26 -3.99
C SER A 61 -5.57 0.92 -5.26
N HIS A 62 -4.84 1.87 -5.86
CA HIS A 62 -5.27 2.45 -7.12
C HIS A 62 -5.34 1.40 -8.25
N GLN A 63 -4.33 0.54 -8.34
CA GLN A 63 -4.24 -0.49 -9.38
C GLN A 63 -5.36 -1.52 -9.27
N ILE A 64 -5.58 -2.06 -8.07
CA ILE A 64 -6.63 -3.04 -7.81
C ILE A 64 -8.01 -2.44 -8.07
N TYR A 65 -8.24 -1.20 -7.65
CA TYR A 65 -9.54 -0.55 -7.85
C TYR A 65 -9.86 -0.48 -9.33
N ASN A 66 -8.88 -0.08 -10.12
CA ASN A 66 -9.06 0.05 -11.56
C ASN A 66 -9.30 -1.28 -12.26
N MET A 67 -8.63 -2.35 -11.83
CA MET A 67 -8.78 -3.67 -12.43
C MET A 67 -10.06 -4.41 -12.00
N TYR A 68 -10.54 -4.21 -10.78
CA TYR A 68 -11.55 -5.09 -10.17
C TYR A 68 -12.85 -4.42 -9.73
N ARG A 69 -12.97 -3.08 -9.69
CA ARG A 69 -14.18 -2.39 -9.19
C ARG A 69 -15.48 -2.80 -9.89
N GLU A 70 -15.42 -3.17 -11.17
CA GLU A 70 -16.60 -3.53 -11.97
C GLU A 70 -16.97 -5.01 -11.83
N ALA A 71 -16.10 -5.82 -11.22
CA ALA A 71 -16.28 -7.25 -11.07
C ALA A 71 -17.00 -7.64 -9.75
N CYS A 72 -17.22 -6.71 -8.84
CA CYS A 72 -17.74 -6.95 -7.50
C CYS A 72 -18.61 -5.78 -7.00
N ASP A 73 -19.42 -6.03 -5.97
CA ASP A 73 -20.23 -4.98 -5.33
C ASP A 73 -19.40 -4.16 -4.33
N GLU A 74 -18.41 -4.79 -3.67
CA GLU A 74 -17.54 -4.13 -2.71
C GLU A 74 -16.11 -4.70 -2.79
N LEU A 75 -15.13 -3.81 -2.94
CA LEU A 75 -13.72 -4.15 -2.78
C LEU A 75 -13.31 -4.03 -1.31
N VAL A 76 -12.57 -5.02 -0.84
CA VAL A 76 -12.03 -5.07 0.52
C VAL A 76 -10.51 -4.97 0.45
N PHE A 77 -9.93 -3.98 1.15
CA PHE A 77 -8.49 -3.79 1.28
C PHE A 77 -8.04 -4.32 2.64
N MET A 78 -7.49 -5.54 2.65
CA MET A 78 -7.00 -6.20 3.86
C MET A 78 -5.53 -5.86 4.09
N THR A 79 -5.18 -5.29 5.24
CA THR A 79 -3.79 -4.88 5.53
C THR A 79 -3.45 -4.93 7.02
N ASN A 80 -2.21 -4.56 7.37
CA ASN A 80 -1.71 -4.60 8.75
C ASN A 80 -2.49 -3.68 9.70
N THR A 81 -2.61 -4.08 10.96
CA THR A 81 -3.24 -3.26 12.01
C THR A 81 -2.43 -2.00 12.30
N PRO A 82 -3.04 -0.79 12.29
CA PRO A 82 -2.36 0.44 12.67
C PRO A 82 -1.83 0.33 14.11
N GLY A 83 -0.53 0.51 14.28
CA GLY A 83 0.15 0.39 15.58
C GLY A 83 1.07 -0.84 15.69
N GLU A 84 0.81 -1.91 14.94
CA GLU A 84 1.77 -3.01 14.77
C GLU A 84 2.88 -2.61 13.79
N VAL A 85 2.48 -1.89 12.73
CA VAL A 85 3.37 -1.21 11.80
C VAL A 85 2.94 0.25 11.64
N PRO A 86 3.88 1.19 11.40
CA PRO A 86 3.52 2.56 11.07
C PRO A 86 2.74 2.63 9.76
N VAL A 87 1.46 3.01 9.80
CA VAL A 87 0.61 3.19 8.63
C VAL A 87 0.25 4.66 8.47
N ASN A 88 0.22 5.16 7.23
CA ASN A 88 -0.24 6.51 6.94
C ASN A 88 -1.78 6.58 7.02
N LEU A 89 -2.31 7.07 8.14
CA LEU A 89 -3.75 7.13 8.39
C LEU A 89 -4.51 8.01 7.39
N ALA A 90 -3.91 9.09 6.89
CA ALA A 90 -4.53 9.92 5.87
C ALA A 90 -4.68 9.17 4.54
N LEU A 91 -3.71 8.32 4.21
CA LEU A 91 -3.81 7.45 3.05
C LEU A 91 -4.87 6.35 3.25
N MET A 92 -4.98 5.77 4.46
CA MET A 92 -6.05 4.82 4.75
C MET A 92 -7.44 5.48 4.71
N GLU A 93 -7.56 6.74 5.12
CA GLU A 93 -8.80 7.53 4.98
C GLU A 93 -9.17 7.71 3.51
N LEU A 94 -8.18 7.98 2.63
CA LEU A 94 -8.40 8.04 1.18
C LEU A 94 -8.83 6.68 0.61
N VAL A 95 -8.10 5.60 0.93
CA VAL A 95 -8.42 4.24 0.49
C VAL A 95 -9.83 3.83 0.96
N GLY A 96 -10.20 4.19 2.19
CA GLY A 96 -11.52 3.91 2.77
C GLY A 96 -12.71 4.56 2.02
N ARG A 97 -12.47 5.52 1.12
CA ARG A 97 -13.54 6.04 0.22
C ARG A 97 -13.90 5.08 -0.90
N TYR A 98 -12.96 4.21 -1.27
CA TYR A 98 -13.07 3.30 -2.42
C TYR A 98 -13.16 1.83 -1.99
N TYR A 99 -12.82 1.54 -0.74
CA TYR A 99 -12.71 0.20 -0.18
C TYR A 99 -13.33 0.11 1.20
N ARG A 100 -13.80 -1.09 1.55
CA ARG A 100 -13.81 -1.50 2.96
C ARG A 100 -12.40 -1.85 3.39
N VAL A 101 -11.83 -1.08 4.31
CA VAL A 101 -10.52 -1.40 4.91
C VAL A 101 -10.70 -2.41 6.03
N VAL A 102 -9.98 -3.52 5.97
CA VAL A 102 -9.95 -4.56 7.00
C VAL A 102 -8.53 -4.68 7.55
N TYR A 103 -8.40 -4.59 8.87
CA TYR A 103 -7.11 -4.73 9.53
C TYR A 103 -6.92 -6.14 10.08
N CYS A 104 -5.91 -6.83 9.58
CA CYS A 104 -5.58 -8.21 9.95
C CYS A 104 -4.35 -8.21 10.88
N PRO A 105 -4.52 -8.61 12.16
CA PRO A 105 -3.39 -8.73 13.10
C PRO A 105 -2.53 -9.98 12.82
N ASP A 106 -3.03 -10.88 11.98
CA ASP A 106 -2.39 -12.15 11.69
C ASP A 106 -1.44 -12.02 10.48
N TYR A 107 -0.15 -11.86 10.76
CA TYR A 107 0.86 -11.74 9.72
C TYR A 107 0.95 -12.99 8.83
N THR A 108 0.61 -14.18 9.34
CA THR A 108 0.61 -15.40 8.51
C THR A 108 -0.43 -15.27 7.41
N LEU A 109 -1.63 -14.78 7.72
CA LEU A 109 -2.67 -14.56 6.71
C LEU A 109 -2.29 -13.46 5.72
N LEU A 110 -1.63 -12.39 6.19
CA LEU A 110 -1.15 -11.33 5.31
C LEU A 110 -0.09 -11.83 4.31
N ARG A 111 0.77 -12.79 4.70
CA ARG A 111 1.78 -13.37 3.80
C ARG A 111 1.20 -14.00 2.53
N MET A 112 -0.08 -14.38 2.54
CA MET A 112 -0.78 -14.88 1.34
C MET A 112 -0.77 -13.85 0.19
N GLY A 113 -0.74 -12.55 0.49
CA GLY A 113 -0.67 -11.46 -0.48
C GLY A 113 0.67 -11.32 -1.22
N PHE A 114 1.65 -12.18 -0.95
CA PHE A 114 2.90 -12.25 -1.72
C PHE A 114 2.87 -13.26 -2.88
N PHE A 115 1.75 -13.95 -3.09
CA PHE A 115 1.64 -15.02 -4.07
C PHE A 115 0.71 -14.66 -5.23
N ASP A 116 1.13 -15.06 -6.43
CA ASP A 116 0.32 -14.99 -7.64
C ASP A 116 -0.33 -16.36 -7.90
N MET A 117 -1.66 -16.43 -7.81
CA MET A 117 -2.45 -17.65 -8.02
C MET A 117 -3.82 -17.32 -8.61
N GLU A 118 -4.59 -18.30 -9.09
CA GLU A 118 -5.99 -18.04 -9.43
C GLU A 118 -6.78 -17.49 -8.22
N PRO A 119 -7.78 -16.62 -8.43
CA PRO A 119 -8.62 -16.12 -7.35
C PRO A 119 -9.23 -17.26 -6.52
N LEU A 120 -9.27 -17.09 -5.21
CA LEU A 120 -9.77 -18.12 -4.29
C LEU A 120 -11.13 -17.73 -3.73
N ASP A 121 -12.16 -18.51 -4.04
CA ASP A 121 -13.49 -18.32 -3.48
C ASP A 121 -13.60 -18.99 -2.09
N LEU A 122 -13.93 -18.20 -1.07
CA LEU A 122 -14.16 -18.66 0.31
C LEU A 122 -15.66 -18.79 0.65
N GLY A 123 -16.54 -18.58 -0.32
CA GLY A 123 -18.00 -18.51 -0.20
C GLY A 123 -18.51 -17.18 0.37
N ILE A 124 -17.75 -16.53 1.24
CA ILE A 124 -18.07 -15.21 1.83
C ILE A 124 -17.45 -14.03 1.07
N ALA A 125 -16.37 -14.31 0.33
CA ALA A 125 -15.63 -13.36 -0.49
C ALA A 125 -14.66 -14.14 -1.39
N THR A 126 -14.24 -13.50 -2.49
CA THR A 126 -13.17 -14.00 -3.34
C THR A 126 -11.86 -13.28 -3.02
N LEU A 127 -10.79 -14.01 -2.74
CA LEU A 127 -9.46 -13.43 -2.57
C LEU A 127 -8.82 -13.15 -3.94
N ILE A 128 -8.32 -11.93 -4.11
CA ILE A 128 -7.44 -11.56 -5.21
C ILE A 128 -6.04 -12.01 -4.85
N MET A 129 -5.58 -13.09 -5.47
CA MET A 129 -4.28 -13.70 -5.22
C MET A 129 -3.22 -13.11 -6.17
N ARG A 130 -2.76 -11.91 -5.86
CA ARG A 130 -1.71 -11.22 -6.61
C ARG A 130 -0.67 -10.62 -5.67
N SER A 131 0.59 -10.90 -5.98
CA SER A 131 1.75 -10.25 -5.37
C SER A 131 1.84 -8.79 -5.81
N PRO A 132 2.58 -7.93 -5.10
CA PRO A 132 2.80 -6.55 -5.53
C PRO A 132 3.34 -6.41 -6.96
N ALA A 133 4.23 -7.31 -7.36
CA ALA A 133 4.77 -7.33 -8.72
C ALA A 133 3.72 -7.79 -9.73
N GLY A 134 2.91 -8.81 -9.38
CA GLY A 134 1.80 -9.30 -10.20
C GLY A 134 0.75 -8.23 -10.44
N VAL A 135 0.31 -7.52 -9.39
CA VAL A 135 -0.64 -6.39 -9.49
C VAL A 135 -0.10 -5.32 -10.44
N GLN A 136 1.17 -4.93 -10.29
CA GLN A 136 1.77 -3.91 -11.14
C GLN A 136 1.82 -4.33 -12.61
N PHE A 137 2.19 -5.59 -12.89
CA PHE A 137 2.25 -6.12 -14.24
C PHE A 137 0.87 -6.18 -14.90
N GLU A 138 -0.13 -6.75 -14.22
CA GLU A 138 -1.51 -6.81 -14.73
C GLU A 138 -2.11 -5.44 -14.93
N TYR A 139 -1.82 -4.48 -14.05
CA TYR A 139 -2.27 -3.12 -14.21
C TYR A 139 -1.69 -2.45 -15.46
N TYR A 140 -0.43 -2.72 -15.81
CA TYR A 140 0.12 -2.22 -17.07
C TYR A 140 -0.60 -2.81 -18.28
N LEU A 141 -0.93 -4.10 -18.26
CA LEU A 141 -1.73 -4.71 -19.32
C LEU A 141 -3.13 -4.09 -19.40
N HIS A 142 -3.75 -3.83 -18.25
CA HIS A 142 -5.04 -3.14 -18.16
C HIS A 142 -4.98 -1.73 -18.79
N CYS A 143 -3.95 -0.93 -18.46
CA CYS A 143 -3.73 0.38 -19.08
C CYS A 143 -3.52 0.29 -20.60
N LEU A 144 -2.72 -0.69 -21.06
CA LEU A 144 -2.44 -0.89 -22.48
C LEU A 144 -3.67 -1.33 -23.27
N SER A 145 -4.68 -1.92 -22.60
CA SER A 145 -5.96 -2.23 -23.24
C SER A 145 -6.82 -1.00 -23.56
N GLY A 146 -6.44 0.18 -23.06
CA GLY A 146 -7.22 1.42 -23.21
C GLY A 146 -8.38 1.53 -22.21
N ALA A 147 -8.35 0.75 -21.12
CA ALA A 147 -9.35 0.82 -20.08
C ALA A 147 -9.40 2.21 -19.42
N GLU A 148 -10.60 2.66 -19.07
CA GLU A 148 -10.80 3.92 -18.36
C GLU A 148 -10.32 3.81 -16.90
N LEU A 149 -9.49 4.77 -16.51
CA LEU A 149 -8.91 4.84 -15.18
C LEU A 149 -9.68 5.83 -14.30
N VAL A 150 -10.04 5.37 -13.11
CA VAL A 150 -10.57 6.20 -12.02
C VAL A 150 -9.40 6.62 -11.14
N TYR A 151 -9.21 7.93 -11.04
CA TYR A 151 -8.19 8.53 -10.16
C TYR A 151 -8.79 8.82 -8.79
N PHE A 152 -7.98 8.59 -7.74
CA PHE A 152 -8.39 8.87 -6.38
C PHE A 152 -8.36 10.36 -6.07
N GLU A 153 -9.46 10.87 -5.54
CA GLU A 153 -9.60 12.26 -5.15
C GLU A 153 -9.44 12.41 -3.65
N LEU A 154 -8.59 13.37 -3.25
CA LEU A 154 -8.39 13.70 -1.85
C LEU A 154 -9.71 14.18 -1.21
N PRO A 155 -10.14 13.59 -0.08
CA PRO A 155 -11.27 14.11 0.68
C PRO A 155 -11.07 15.58 1.06
N GLU A 156 -12.17 16.34 1.12
CA GLU A 156 -12.15 17.75 1.53
C GLU A 156 -11.51 17.93 2.92
N ALA A 157 -11.76 17.00 3.84
CA ALA A 157 -11.16 17.00 5.16
C ALA A 157 -9.62 16.90 5.11
N LEU A 158 -9.06 16.06 4.23
CA LEU A 158 -7.61 15.97 4.04
C LEU A 158 -7.05 17.20 3.32
N THR A 159 -7.81 17.76 2.39
CA THR A 159 -7.48 19.02 1.71
C THR A 159 -7.37 20.18 2.72
N ALA A 160 -8.34 20.29 3.64
CA ALA A 160 -8.32 21.28 4.70
C ALA A 160 -7.15 21.08 5.69
N LYS A 161 -6.85 19.82 6.06
CA LYS A 161 -5.68 19.49 6.89
C LYS A 161 -4.37 19.90 6.20
N ARG A 162 -4.23 19.63 4.89
CA ARG A 162 -3.10 20.09 4.09
C ARG A 162 -2.99 21.61 4.16
N ASP A 163 -4.07 22.33 3.86
CA ASP A 163 -4.05 23.80 3.80
C ASP A 163 -3.71 24.44 5.15
N ALA A 164 -4.25 23.91 6.25
CA ALA A 164 -3.89 24.34 7.60
C ALA A 164 -2.40 24.11 7.92
N LEU A 165 -1.85 22.96 7.51
CA LEU A 165 -0.42 22.68 7.66
C LEU A 165 0.42 23.64 6.81
N CYS A 166 0.03 23.89 5.56
CA CYS A 166 0.70 24.84 4.68
C CYS A 166 0.73 26.25 5.29
N GLN A 167 -0.39 26.72 5.83
CA GLN A 167 -0.48 28.00 6.54
C GLN A 167 0.42 28.05 7.77
N THR A 168 0.41 26.99 8.58
CA THR A 168 1.25 26.88 9.78
C THR A 168 2.75 26.93 9.44
N LEU A 169 3.13 26.34 8.31
CA LEU A 169 4.51 26.38 7.79
C LEU A 169 4.86 27.71 7.12
N GLY A 170 3.90 28.63 6.98
CA GLY A 170 4.08 29.90 6.27
C GLY A 170 4.19 29.75 4.76
N MET A 171 3.69 28.64 4.19
CA MET A 171 3.74 28.40 2.76
C MET A 171 2.75 29.32 2.02
N PRO A 172 3.23 30.15 1.07
CA PRO A 172 2.35 31.01 0.30
C PRO A 172 1.35 30.22 -0.54
N SER A 173 0.17 30.80 -0.74
CA SER A 173 -0.78 30.29 -1.74
C SER A 173 -0.12 30.32 -3.12
N GLY A 174 -0.27 29.22 -3.88
CA GLY A 174 0.36 29.07 -5.20
C GLY A 174 1.87 28.80 -5.17
N ALA A 175 2.45 28.47 -4.01
CA ALA A 175 3.84 28.04 -3.93
C ALA A 175 4.10 26.86 -4.88
N ARG A 176 5.22 26.93 -5.61
CA ARG A 176 5.68 25.80 -6.42
C ARG A 176 6.37 24.81 -5.49
N VAL A 177 5.70 23.69 -5.21
CA VAL A 177 6.19 22.70 -4.26
C VAL A 177 6.93 21.58 -5.00
N VAL A 178 8.10 21.19 -4.50
CA VAL A 178 8.80 19.97 -4.88
C VAL A 178 8.88 19.08 -3.64
N THR A 179 8.34 17.88 -3.75
CA THR A 179 8.45 16.86 -2.70
C THR A 179 9.56 15.89 -3.05
N VAL A 180 10.55 15.79 -2.17
CA VAL A 180 11.66 14.85 -2.30
C VAL A 180 11.41 13.66 -1.39
N HIS A 181 11.33 12.48 -1.98
CA HIS A 181 11.31 11.22 -1.25
C HIS A 181 12.74 10.76 -1.00
N VAL A 182 13.16 10.77 0.26
CA VAL A 182 14.51 10.37 0.69
C VAL A 182 14.43 9.01 1.37
N ARG A 183 15.24 8.07 0.90
CA ARG A 183 15.52 6.82 1.61
C ARG A 183 16.95 6.81 2.09
N ASP A 184 17.15 6.47 3.35
CA ASP A 184 18.49 6.26 3.89
C ASP A 184 18.91 4.79 3.72
N SER A 185 20.22 4.52 3.81
CA SER A 185 20.75 3.16 3.71
C SER A 185 20.47 2.29 4.95
N SER A 186 20.03 2.88 6.06
CA SER A 186 19.72 2.18 7.31
C SER A 186 18.27 1.68 7.38
N TYR A 187 17.38 2.16 6.51
CA TYR A 187 15.97 1.76 6.44
C TYR A 187 15.80 0.25 6.32
N PHE A 188 16.69 -0.39 5.57
CA PHE A 188 16.87 -1.83 5.60
C PHE A 188 18.34 -2.17 5.77
N SER A 189 18.84 -2.05 7.00
CA SER A 189 20.23 -2.35 7.37
C SER A 189 20.74 -3.74 6.93
N ASN A 190 19.82 -4.68 6.67
CA ASN A 190 20.12 -6.05 6.25
C ASN A 190 20.05 -6.25 4.71
N VAL A 191 19.93 -5.17 3.93
CA VAL A 191 19.58 -5.25 2.50
C VAL A 191 20.54 -4.42 1.67
N HIS A 192 21.65 -5.05 1.31
CA HIS A 192 22.73 -4.38 0.59
C HIS A 192 22.33 -3.76 -0.76
N TYR A 193 21.24 -4.23 -1.40
CA TYR A 193 20.81 -3.72 -2.71
C TYR A 193 20.14 -2.32 -2.64
N ASP A 194 19.57 -1.94 -1.49
CA ASP A 194 18.85 -0.66 -1.38
C ASP A 194 19.79 0.55 -1.32
N SER A 195 21.09 0.35 -1.07
CA SER A 195 22.11 1.40 -1.13
C SER A 195 22.19 2.08 -2.50
N SER A 196 21.90 1.36 -3.59
CA SER A 196 21.85 1.89 -4.96
C SER A 196 20.75 2.93 -5.20
N ARG A 197 19.78 3.03 -4.27
CA ARG A 197 18.65 3.97 -4.31
C ARG A 197 18.87 5.19 -3.42
N SER A 198 20.05 5.32 -2.81
CA SER A 198 20.44 6.45 -1.97
C SER A 198 21.36 7.40 -2.74
N THR A 199 21.31 8.68 -2.36
CA THR A 199 22.27 9.70 -2.80
C THR A 199 23.20 10.06 -1.65
N SER A 200 24.39 10.58 -1.95
CA SER A 200 25.21 11.22 -0.92
C SER A 200 24.48 12.42 -0.31
N LEU A 201 24.77 12.71 0.97
CA LEU A 201 24.23 13.88 1.66
C LEU A 201 24.58 15.17 0.91
N ASP A 202 25.82 15.30 0.41
CA ASP A 202 26.26 16.46 -0.36
C ASP A 202 25.45 16.66 -1.63
N GLY A 203 25.15 15.56 -2.35
CA GLY A 203 24.30 15.61 -3.54
C GLY A 203 22.87 16.02 -3.22
N TYR A 204 22.32 15.50 -2.13
CA TYR A 204 21.00 15.90 -1.64
C TYR A 204 20.97 17.39 -1.27
N LEU A 205 21.92 17.87 -0.46
CA LEU A 205 22.00 19.28 -0.06
C LEU A 205 22.17 20.22 -1.25
N ALA A 206 23.04 19.88 -2.20
CA ALA A 206 23.22 20.66 -3.42
C ALA A 206 21.91 20.79 -4.21
N MET A 207 21.15 19.70 -4.36
CA MET A 207 19.85 19.71 -5.02
C MET A 207 18.81 20.54 -4.24
N ILE A 208 18.73 20.41 -2.91
CA ILE A 208 17.81 21.20 -2.08
C ILE A 208 18.11 22.70 -2.19
N THR A 209 19.37 23.11 -2.03
CA THR A 209 19.79 24.51 -2.18
C THR A 209 19.41 25.05 -3.55
N MET A 210 19.74 24.29 -4.60
CA MET A 210 19.40 24.62 -5.97
C MET A 210 17.88 24.82 -6.20
N LEU A 211 17.03 24.01 -5.56
CA LEU A 211 15.57 24.15 -5.66
C LEU A 211 15.06 25.38 -4.91
N LEU A 212 15.57 25.64 -3.71
CA LEU A 212 15.22 26.81 -2.91
C LEU A 212 15.63 28.12 -3.62
N GLU A 213 16.83 28.17 -4.19
CA GLU A 213 17.33 29.31 -4.99
C GLU A 213 16.46 29.59 -6.23
N ARG A 214 15.85 28.55 -6.81
CA ARG A 214 14.89 28.69 -7.91
C ARG A 214 13.48 29.09 -7.46
N GLY A 215 13.27 29.32 -6.17
CA GLY A 215 12.00 29.73 -5.59
C GLY A 215 10.97 28.60 -5.52
N TYR A 216 11.42 27.36 -5.32
CA TYR A 216 10.56 26.24 -4.94
C TYR A 216 10.46 26.14 -3.42
N TRP A 217 9.30 25.72 -2.95
CA TRP A 217 9.12 25.19 -1.61
C TRP A 217 9.46 23.71 -1.63
N VAL A 218 10.40 23.28 -0.79
CA VAL A 218 10.86 21.89 -0.79
C VAL A 218 10.33 21.18 0.45
N THR A 219 9.60 20.08 0.25
CA THR A 219 9.17 19.19 1.33
C THR A 219 9.91 17.86 1.24
N ARG A 220 10.22 17.27 2.40
CA ARG A 220 10.84 15.94 2.49
C ARG A 220 9.80 14.94 2.98
N ILE A 221 9.75 13.79 2.32
CA ILE A 221 9.05 12.59 2.80
C ILE A 221 10.02 11.40 2.78
N GLY A 222 9.72 10.34 3.53
CA GLY A 222 10.59 9.18 3.66
C GLY A 222 11.26 9.12 5.03
N ASP A 223 12.43 8.50 5.09
CA ASP A 223 13.04 8.10 6.37
C ASP A 223 13.51 9.30 7.20
N ALA A 224 13.77 9.08 8.49
CA ALA A 224 14.22 10.11 9.44
C ALA A 224 15.63 10.60 9.12
#